data_AF-E9CQ94-F1
#
_entry.id   AF-E9CQ94-F1
#
_cell.length_a   1.000
_cell.length_b   1.000
_cell.length_c   1.000
_cell.angle_alpha   90.00
_cell.angle_beta   90.00
_cell.angle_gamma   90.00
#
_symmetry.space_group_name_H-M   'P 1'
#
loop_
_entity.id
_entity.type
_entity.pdbx_description
1 polymer ?
#
loop_
_entity_poly.entity_id
_entity_poly.type
_entity_poly.pdbx_seq_one_letter_code
_entity_poly.pdbx_strand_id
1 'polypeptide(L)' 'MAVEDTQPLISHLIELRKRLLNSIISVLVIFLVLVYFANDIYQWVAAPLIKQLPVGASMIATDVSSPFFTP' A
#
# COMPACT_ATOMS: atom_id res chain seq x y z
N MET A 1 28.61 -27.49 31.68
CA MET A 1 29.40 -26.60 30.81
C MET A 1 28.43 -25.56 30.28
N ALA A 2 28.33 -24.43 30.96
CA ALA A 2 27.27 -23.43 30.75
C ALA A 2 27.84 -22.24 29.98
N VAL A 3 27.63 -22.21 28.66
CA VAL A 3 27.69 -21.00 27.83
C VAL A 3 26.76 -21.22 26.62
N GLU A 4 25.44 -21.12 26.79
CA GLU A 4 24.48 -21.09 25.66
C GLU A 4 23.59 -19.82 25.65
N ASP A 5 23.76 -18.89 26.59
CA ASP A 5 22.84 -17.75 26.81
C ASP A 5 23.44 -16.35 26.60
N THR A 6 24.50 -16.20 25.81
CA THR A 6 25.17 -14.88 25.70
C THR A 6 24.61 -13.97 24.58
N GLN A 7 23.80 -14.46 23.63
CA GLN A 7 23.24 -13.59 22.58
C GLN A 7 21.78 -13.90 22.14
N PRO A 8 20.82 -14.13 23.05
CA PRO A 8 19.41 -14.33 22.68
C PRO A 8 18.83 -13.12 21.93
N LEU A 9 19.29 -11.91 22.25
CA LEU A 9 18.86 -10.67 21.60
C LEU A 9 19.22 -10.62 20.11
N ILE A 10 20.43 -11.08 19.73
CA ILE A 10 20.86 -11.07 18.33
C ILE A 10 20.05 -12.07 17.50
N SER A 11 19.79 -13.26 18.05
CA SER A 11 18.96 -14.28 17.39
C SER A 11 17.53 -13.79 17.13
N HIS A 12 16.91 -13.14 18.14
CA HIS A 12 15.56 -12.60 18.00
C HIS A 12 15.48 -11.42 17.01
N LEU A 13 16.51 -10.55 16.97
CA LEU A 13 16.59 -9.47 15.98
C LEU A 13 16.77 -9.98 14.55
N ILE A 14 17.52 -11.07 14.36
CA ILE A 14 17.68 -11.73 13.06
C ILE A 14 16.36 -12.33 12.58
N GLU A 15 15.60 -12.96 13.48
CA GLU A 15 14.26 -13.45 13.19
C GLU A 15 13.30 -12.30 12.81
N LEU A 16 13.32 -11.21 13.59
CA LEU A 16 12.51 -10.02 13.30
C LEU A 16 12.81 -9.45 11.91
N ARG A 17 14.10 -9.32 11.54
CA ARG A 17 14.49 -8.86 10.20
C ARG A 17 13.94 -9.76 9.10
N LYS A 18 14.02 -11.08 9.29
CA LYS A 18 13.51 -12.06 8.32
C LYS A 18 12.00 -11.93 8.14
N ARG A 19 11.26 -11.80 9.24
CA ARG A 19 9.80 -11.59 9.21
C ARG A 19 9.43 -10.25 8.59
N LEU A 20 10.15 -9.19 8.94
CA LEU A 20 9.95 -7.85 8.39
C LEU A 20 10.16 -7.83 6.87
N LEU A 21 11.24 -8.46 6.38
CA LEU A 21 11.52 -8.54 4.94
C LEU A 21 10.41 -9.29 4.20
N ASN A 22 9.94 -10.41 4.74
CA ASN A 22 8.84 -11.17 4.15
C ASN A 22 7.52 -10.38 4.16
N SER A 23 7.23 -9.63 5.22
CA SER A 23 6.05 -8.76 5.30
C SER A 23 6.12 -7.65 4.25
N ILE A 24 7.28 -7.00 4.09
CA ILE A 24 7.48 -5.96 3.07
C ILE A 24 7.27 -6.54 1.66
N ILE A 25 7.83 -7.71 1.37
CA ILE A 25 7.63 -8.39 0.08
C ILE A 25 6.15 -8.71 -0.13
N SER A 26 5.46 -9.20 0.89
CA SER A 26 4.02 -9.51 0.81
C SER A 26 3.19 -8.26 0.51
N VAL A 27 3.48 -7.15 1.19
CA VAL A 27 2.82 -5.85 0.95
C VAL A 27 3.12 -5.34 -0.46
N LEU A 28 4.37 -5.44 -0.93
CA LEU A 28 4.75 -5.03 -2.29
C LEU A 28 4.02 -5.85 -3.36
N VAL A 29 3.88 -7.16 -3.17
CA VAL A 29 3.13 -8.02 -4.11
C VAL A 29 1.67 -7.61 -4.16
N ILE A 30 1.02 -7.40 -3.02
CA ILE A 30 -0.37 -6.93 -2.96
C ILE A 30 -0.49 -5.54 -3.61
N PHE A 31 0.44 -4.64 -3.33
CA PHE A 31 0.47 -3.30 -3.90
C PHE A 31 0.57 -3.36 -5.43
N LEU A 32 1.45 -4.19 -6.00
CA LEU A 32 1.57 -4.33 -7.46
C LEU A 32 0.26 -4.82 -8.11
N VAL A 33 -0.42 -5.77 -7.48
CA VAL A 33 -1.74 -6.23 -7.95
C VAL A 33 -2.76 -5.09 -7.88
N LEU A 34 -2.83 -4.37 -6.75
CA LEU A 34 -3.77 -3.26 -6.58
C LEU A 34 -3.50 -2.10 -7.54
N VAL A 35 -2.24 -1.79 -7.83
CA VAL A 35 -1.88 -0.74 -8.80
C VAL A 35 -2.34 -1.10 -10.20
N TYR A 36 -2.26 -2.37 -10.59
CA TYR A 36 -2.79 -2.83 -11.88
C TYR A 36 -4.31 -2.60 -11.99
N PHE A 37 -5.06 -2.82 -10.89
CA PHE A 37 -6.51 -2.62 -10.84
C PHE A 37 -6.94 -1.24 -10.32
N ALA A 38 -6.02 -0.30 -10.12
CA ALA A 38 -6.30 0.97 -9.45
C ALA A 38 -7.35 1.80 -10.18
N ASN A 39 -7.30 1.80 -11.52
CA ASN A 39 -8.21 2.58 -12.35
C ASN A 39 -9.64 2.04 -12.25
N ASP A 40 -9.83 0.72 -12.26
CA ASP A 40 -11.15 0.11 -12.15
C ASP A 40 -11.78 0.40 -10.78
N ILE A 41 -10.98 0.28 -9.71
CA ILE A 41 -11.41 0.61 -8.34
C ILE A 41 -11.78 2.10 -8.26
N TYR A 42 -10.94 2.96 -8.83
CA TYR A 42 -11.17 4.40 -8.84
C TYR A 42 -12.47 4.76 -9.55
N GLN A 43 -12.71 4.23 -10.76
CA GLN A 43 -13.95 4.47 -11.50
C GLN A 43 -15.18 4.00 -10.72
N TRP A 44 -15.08 2.86 -10.03
CA TRP A 44 -16.18 2.32 -9.24
C TRP A 44 -16.52 3.20 -8.02
N VAL A 45 -15.50 3.70 -7.33
CA VAL A 45 -15.64 4.60 -6.17
C VAL A 45 -16.04 6.02 -6.60
N ALA A 46 -15.56 6.50 -7.75
CA ALA A 46 -15.88 7.81 -8.30
C ALA A 46 -17.27 7.88 -8.94
N ALA A 47 -17.80 6.77 -9.44
CA ALA A 47 -19.13 6.70 -10.08
C ALA A 47 -20.29 7.31 -9.26
N PRO A 48 -20.47 7.02 -7.95
CA PRO A 48 -21.53 7.67 -7.16
C PRO A 48 -21.30 9.18 -6.99
N LEU A 49 -20.05 9.62 -6.80
CA LEU A 49 -19.70 11.03 -6.69
C LEU A 49 -20.02 11.79 -7.97
N ILE A 50 -19.70 11.20 -9.13
CA ILE A 50 -20.01 11.78 -10.45
C ILE A 50 -21.52 11.89 -10.67
N LYS A 51 -22.32 10.92 -10.19
CA LYS A 51 -23.78 10.97 -10.28
C LYS A 51 -24.41 12.07 -9.40
N GLN A 52 -23.74 12.48 -8.34
CA GLN A 52 -24.18 13.60 -7.50
C GLN A 52 -23.67 14.96 -7.99
N LEU A 53 -22.78 15.01 -8.98
CA LEU A 53 -22.28 16.27 -9.53
C LEU A 53 -23.35 16.98 -10.39
N PRO A 54 -23.49 18.31 -10.27
CA PRO A 54 -24.38 19.08 -11.14
C PRO A 54 -23.94 19.00 -12.60
N VAL A 55 -24.91 18.98 -13.52
CA VAL A 55 -24.69 18.90 -14.97
C VAL A 55 -23.69 19.97 -15.44
N GLY A 56 -22.52 19.55 -15.91
CA GLY A 56 -21.45 20.42 -16.40
C GLY A 56 -20.25 20.59 -15.47
N ALA A 57 -20.28 20.02 -14.26
CA ALA A 57 -19.11 20.01 -13.36
C ALA A 57 -18.13 18.90 -13.73
N SER A 58 -16.88 19.28 -14.03
CA SER A 58 -15.76 18.33 -14.18
C SER A 58 -15.16 18.04 -12.82
N MET A 59 -14.78 16.78 -12.57
CA MET A 59 -13.95 16.44 -11.41
C MET A 59 -12.60 17.13 -11.57
N ILE A 60 -12.25 18.04 -10.66
CA ILE A 60 -10.96 18.73 -10.65
C ILE A 60 -10.11 18.11 -9.55
N ALA A 61 -8.98 17.53 -9.92
CA ALA A 61 -8.02 17.04 -8.97
C ALA A 61 -7.25 18.25 -8.39
N THR A 62 -7.62 18.66 -7.18
CA THR A 62 -7.11 19.89 -6.55
C THR A 62 -5.71 19.74 -5.95
N ASP A 63 -5.23 18.51 -5.76
CA ASP A 63 -3.92 18.24 -5.19
C ASP A 63 -2.85 18.03 -6.27
N VAL A 64 -1.70 18.69 -6.09
CA VAL A 64 -0.54 18.65 -7.00
C VAL A 64 0.05 17.25 -7.17
N SER A 65 -0.21 16.33 -6.23
CA SER A 65 0.23 14.93 -6.29
C SER A 65 -0.84 13.98 -6.84
N SER A 66 -2.05 14.47 -7.14
CA SER A 66 -3.12 13.62 -7.65
C SER A 66 -2.75 12.86 -8.93
N PRO A 67 -1.99 13.40 -9.92
CA PRO A 67 -1.66 12.63 -11.13
C PRO A 67 -0.72 11.44 -10.85
N PHE A 68 -0.02 11.46 -9.71
CA PHE A 68 0.93 10.41 -9.34
C PHE A 68 0.24 9.23 -8.63
N PHE A 69 -0.83 9.49 -7.87
CA PHE A 69 -1.57 8.47 -7.11
C PHE A 69 -2.86 8.01 -7.78
N THR A 70 -3.35 8.73 -8.79
CA THR A 70 -4.51 8.35 -9.62
C THR A 70 -4.20 8.64 -11.10
N PRO A 71 -3.64 7.69 -11.86
CA PRO A 71 -3.66 7.75 -13.31
C PRO A 71 -5.03 7.38 -13.91
#